data_AF-A0A9W4GAS0-F1
#
_entry.id   AF-A0A9W4GAS0-F1
#
_cell.length_a   1.000
_cell.length_b   1.000
_cell.length_c   1.000
_cell.angle_alpha   90.00
_cell.angle_beta   90.00
_cell.angle_gamma   90.00
#
_symmetry.space_group_name_H-M   'P 1'
#
loop_
_entity.id
_entity.type
_entity.pdbx_description
1 polymer ?
#
loop_
_entity_poly.entity_id
_entity_poly.type
_entity_poly.pdbx_seq_one_letter_code
_entity_poly.pdbx_strand_id
1 'polypeptide(L)'
;MVTQTSINQKPDIEKIISVITKPMIGEICHQVIFSYGDELRLDFGEMSAYTHPKLANLRKGSWQFGTRATPWILKQGDQVLTSSLPVNIDTEIDDSQIDTVKKVVQQLENKELIDLQIDDHNISLTLLFQGDYKLILEPDLQDDSGLAYWELFMPTDQVLTVGPGLFWECKSSH
;
A
#
# COMPACT_ATOMS: atom_id res chain seq x y z
N MET A 1 44.14 23.36 -6.22
CA MET A 1 42.92 23.43 -5.39
C MET A 1 41.96 22.41 -5.97
N VAL A 2 41.68 21.33 -5.25
CA VAL A 2 40.71 20.30 -5.67
C VAL A 2 39.42 20.62 -4.95
N THR A 3 38.43 21.11 -5.68
CA THR A 3 37.06 21.27 -5.19
C THR A 3 36.49 19.88 -4.98
N GLN A 4 36.46 19.42 -3.72
CA GLN A 4 35.60 18.32 -3.31
C GLN A 4 34.17 18.80 -3.39
N THR A 5 33.51 18.48 -4.50
CA THR A 5 32.06 18.58 -4.64
C THR A 5 31.46 17.46 -3.80
N SER A 6 31.18 17.71 -2.53
CA SER A 6 30.34 16.83 -1.72
C SER A 6 28.93 16.89 -2.28
N ILE A 7 28.61 15.99 -3.21
CA ILE A 7 27.24 15.79 -3.69
C ILE A 7 26.51 15.05 -2.57
N ASN A 8 26.03 15.82 -1.59
CA ASN A 8 25.17 15.33 -0.51
C ASN A 8 23.73 15.26 -1.01
N GLN A 9 23.51 14.62 -2.17
CA GLN A 9 22.16 14.36 -2.68
C GLN A 9 21.61 13.18 -1.90
N LYS A 10 20.71 13.45 -0.96
CA LYS A 10 19.82 12.41 -0.45
C LYS A 10 19.16 11.75 -1.67
N PRO A 11 19.10 10.41 -1.72
CA PRO A 11 18.44 9.72 -2.81
C PRO A 11 17.01 10.24 -2.96
N ASP A 12 16.64 10.55 -4.20
CA ASP A 12 15.28 10.92 -4.59
C ASP A 12 14.39 9.68 -4.45
N ILE A 13 13.71 9.60 -3.30
CA ILE A 13 12.91 8.44 -2.90
C ILE A 13 11.73 8.24 -3.84
N GLU A 14 11.11 9.32 -4.32
CA GLU A 14 10.01 9.27 -5.28
C GLU A 14 10.48 8.60 -6.56
N LYS A 15 11.65 9.00 -7.07
CA LYS A 15 12.23 8.40 -8.26
C LYS A 15 12.62 6.93 -8.06
N ILE A 16 13.18 6.57 -6.91
CA ILE A 16 13.55 5.18 -6.61
C ILE A 16 12.29 4.31 -6.54
N ILE A 17 11.29 4.73 -5.78
CA ILE A 17 10.07 3.95 -5.62
C ILE A 17 9.33 3.87 -6.95
N SER A 18 9.23 4.97 -7.71
CA SER A 18 8.66 4.96 -9.06
C SER A 18 9.34 3.94 -9.97
N VAL A 19 10.68 3.79 -9.91
CA VAL A 19 11.39 2.77 -10.69
C VAL A 19 11.06 1.35 -10.20
N ILE A 20 10.96 1.14 -8.89
CA ILE A 20 10.64 -0.17 -8.29
C ILE A 20 9.20 -0.58 -8.62
N THR A 21 8.24 0.33 -8.54
CA THR A 21 6.81 0.06 -8.71
C THR A 21 6.36 0.10 -10.17
N LYS A 22 7.16 0.67 -11.09
CA LYS A 22 6.84 0.74 -12.51
C LYS A 22 6.36 -0.58 -13.13
N PRO A 23 6.95 -1.76 -12.83
CA PRO A 23 6.50 -3.03 -13.42
C PRO A 23 5.14 -3.51 -12.90
N MET A 24 4.63 -2.95 -11.80
CA MET A 24 3.31 -3.24 -11.24
C MET A 24 2.20 -2.43 -11.92
N ILE A 25 2.55 -1.33 -12.60
CA ILE A 25 1.59 -0.52 -13.34
C ILE A 25 1.05 -1.31 -14.55
N GLY A 26 -0.27 -1.34 -14.69
CA GLY A 26 -0.99 -2.14 -15.67
C GLY A 26 -1.42 -3.52 -15.15
N GLU A 27 -1.02 -3.90 -13.93
CA GLU A 27 -1.47 -5.15 -13.32
C GLU A 27 -2.89 -5.03 -12.77
N ILE A 28 -3.63 -6.13 -12.82
CA ILE A 28 -4.97 -6.22 -12.23
C ILE A 28 -4.84 -6.47 -10.73
N CYS A 29 -5.59 -5.71 -9.93
CA CYS A 29 -5.84 -6.05 -8.53
C CYS A 29 -6.75 -7.28 -8.48
N HIS A 30 -6.18 -8.45 -8.22
CA HIS A 30 -6.92 -9.70 -8.23
C HIS A 30 -7.67 -9.97 -6.94
N GLN A 31 -7.17 -9.43 -5.83
CA GLN A 31 -7.72 -9.72 -4.52
C GLN A 31 -7.52 -8.53 -3.58
N VAL A 32 -8.57 -8.25 -2.81
CA VAL A 32 -8.56 -7.29 -1.70
C VAL A 32 -8.83 -8.09 -0.42
N ILE A 33 -7.85 -8.15 0.49
CA ILE A 33 -7.98 -8.87 1.75
C ILE A 33 -7.69 -7.97 2.94
N PHE A 34 -8.27 -8.33 4.08
CA PHE A 34 -7.94 -7.75 5.37
C PHE A 34 -7.21 -8.82 6.18
N SER A 35 -5.95 -8.57 6.51
CA SER A 35 -5.14 -9.48 7.34
C SER A 35 -5.36 -9.22 8.83
N TYR A 36 -4.64 -9.96 9.67
CA TYR A 36 -4.69 -9.80 11.12
C TYR A 36 -4.44 -8.34 11.52
N GLY A 37 -5.28 -7.80 12.42
CA GLY A 37 -5.26 -6.38 12.77
C GLY A 37 -6.01 -5.46 11.81
N ASP A 38 -6.88 -6.02 10.95
CA ASP A 38 -7.65 -5.30 9.91
C ASP A 38 -6.77 -4.51 8.92
N GLU A 39 -5.53 -4.95 8.73
CA GLU A 39 -4.62 -4.36 7.75
C GLU A 39 -5.09 -4.69 6.32
N LEU A 40 -5.25 -3.66 5.50
CA LEU A 40 -5.64 -3.82 4.10
C LEU A 40 -4.45 -4.33 3.29
N ARG A 41 -4.68 -5.39 2.51
CA ARG A 41 -3.73 -5.94 1.56
C ARG A 41 -4.37 -6.13 0.19
N LEU A 42 -3.61 -5.81 -0.84
CA LEU A 42 -3.98 -5.89 -2.23
C LEU A 42 -2.99 -6.81 -2.95
N ASP A 43 -3.50 -7.79 -3.69
CA ASP A 43 -2.69 -8.71 -4.50
C ASP A 43 -2.81 -8.36 -5.99
N PHE A 44 -1.67 -8.31 -6.69
CA PHE A 44 -1.59 -7.99 -8.12
C PHE A 44 -0.68 -8.95 -8.89
N GLY A 45 -0.85 -8.97 -10.21
CA GLY A 45 -0.09 -9.80 -11.14
C GLY A 45 -0.38 -11.30 -11.00
N GLU A 46 0.58 -12.14 -11.41
CA GLU A 46 0.36 -13.58 -11.46
C GLU A 46 0.00 -14.16 -10.08
N MET A 47 -1.15 -14.84 -9.99
CA MET A 47 -1.61 -15.47 -8.76
C MET A 47 -1.01 -16.86 -8.58
N SER A 48 -0.29 -17.08 -7.48
CA SER A 48 0.32 -18.37 -7.11
C SER A 48 -0.21 -18.88 -5.78
N ALA A 49 -0.15 -20.19 -5.54
CA ALA A 49 -0.49 -20.75 -4.23
C ALA A 49 0.63 -20.46 -3.22
N TYR A 50 0.28 -20.30 -1.93
CA TYR A 50 1.32 -20.21 -0.91
C TYR A 50 2.10 -21.53 -0.80
N THR A 51 3.42 -21.42 -0.61
CA THR A 51 4.31 -22.57 -0.46
C THR A 51 4.14 -23.28 0.89
N HIS A 52 3.70 -22.56 1.92
CA HIS A 52 3.52 -23.11 3.25
C HIS A 52 2.29 -24.03 3.32
N PRO A 53 2.40 -25.29 3.81
CA PRO A 53 1.31 -26.27 3.79
C PRO A 53 0.00 -25.80 4.44
N LYS A 54 0.08 -25.01 5.52
CA LYS A 54 -1.10 -24.47 6.20
C LYS A 54 -1.87 -23.42 5.39
N LEU A 55 -1.26 -22.86 4.35
CA LEU A 55 -1.83 -21.82 3.49
C LEU A 55 -2.04 -22.33 2.06
N ALA A 56 -1.92 -23.63 1.81
CA ALA A 56 -1.96 -24.20 0.46
C ALA A 56 -3.27 -23.94 -0.31
N ASN A 57 -4.36 -23.67 0.41
CA ASN A 57 -5.66 -23.31 -0.19
C ASN A 57 -5.79 -21.80 -0.49
N LEU A 58 -4.83 -20.99 -0.06
CA LEU A 58 -4.79 -19.56 -0.30
C LEU A 58 -3.89 -19.27 -1.50
N ARG A 59 -4.19 -18.16 -2.17
CA ARG A 59 -3.38 -17.64 -3.26
C ARG A 59 -2.84 -16.26 -2.90
N LYS A 60 -1.74 -15.88 -3.54
CA LYS A 60 -1.13 -14.56 -3.45
C LYS A 60 -0.77 -14.04 -4.82
N GLY A 61 -0.78 -12.73 -4.97
CA GLY A 61 -0.23 -12.07 -6.14
C GLY A 61 1.29 -12.14 -6.15
N SER A 62 1.87 -12.05 -7.34
CA SER A 62 3.30 -11.80 -7.53
C SER A 62 3.74 -10.47 -6.90
N TRP A 63 2.82 -9.50 -6.83
CA TRP A 63 2.96 -8.28 -6.04
C TRP A 63 1.92 -8.30 -4.91
N GLN A 64 2.35 -8.02 -3.68
CA GLN A 64 1.44 -7.88 -2.54
C GLN A 64 1.70 -6.55 -1.86
N PHE A 65 0.72 -5.66 -1.87
CA PHE A 65 0.80 -4.36 -1.23
C PHE A 65 0.03 -4.39 0.09
N GLY A 66 0.66 -4.03 1.20
CA GLY A 66 0.05 -3.97 2.52
C GLY A 66 0.09 -2.56 3.09
N THR A 67 -1.05 -2.06 3.57
CA THR A 67 -1.17 -0.73 4.20
C THR A 67 -0.69 -0.70 5.64
N ARG A 68 -0.38 -1.86 6.24
CA ARG A 68 -0.03 -1.98 7.67
C ARG A 68 -1.09 -1.25 8.53
N ALA A 69 -0.66 -0.50 9.53
CA ALA A 69 -1.52 0.33 10.37
C ALA A 69 -1.80 1.73 9.80
N THR A 70 -1.40 2.01 8.55
CA THR A 70 -1.56 3.36 7.98
C THR A 70 -3.01 3.67 7.64
N PRO A 71 -3.54 4.82 8.10
CA PRO A 71 -4.85 5.28 7.70
C PRO A 71 -4.98 5.40 6.17
N TRP A 72 -6.14 5.03 5.64
CA TRP A 72 -6.40 5.09 4.22
C TRP A 72 -7.81 5.59 3.91
N ILE A 73 -7.96 6.16 2.71
CA ILE A 73 -9.21 6.68 2.16
C ILE A 73 -9.38 6.11 0.75
N LEU A 74 -10.55 5.56 0.46
CA LEU A 74 -10.95 5.15 -0.88
C LEU A 74 -11.89 6.19 -1.50
N LYS A 75 -11.52 6.69 -2.68
CA LYS A 75 -12.31 7.64 -3.47
C LYS A 75 -12.63 7.08 -4.85
N GLN A 76 -13.69 7.60 -5.46
CA GLN A 76 -13.95 7.50 -6.89
C GLN A 76 -14.21 8.92 -7.43
N GLY A 77 -13.31 9.42 -8.27
CA GLY A 77 -13.23 10.85 -8.56
C GLY A 77 -12.98 11.67 -7.28
N ASP A 78 -13.85 12.64 -7.01
CA ASP A 78 -13.79 13.47 -5.79
C ASP A 78 -14.64 12.91 -4.64
N GLN A 79 -15.43 11.86 -4.89
CA GLN A 79 -16.31 11.27 -3.88
C GLN A 79 -15.53 10.30 -2.99
N VAL A 80 -15.57 10.53 -1.67
CA VAL A 80 -15.12 9.55 -0.68
C VAL A 80 -16.14 8.42 -0.60
N LEU A 81 -15.68 7.18 -0.87
CA LEU A 81 -16.51 5.98 -0.74
C LEU A 81 -16.43 5.40 0.67
N THR A 82 -15.23 5.34 1.24
CA THR A 82 -14.99 4.87 2.62
C THR A 82 -13.57 5.21 3.10
N SER A 83 -13.29 5.03 4.39
CA SER A 83 -12.00 5.30 5.03
C SER A 83 -11.75 4.36 6.22
N SER A 84 -10.49 4.17 6.60
CA SER A 84 -10.11 3.38 7.78
C SER A 84 -10.27 4.12 9.11
N LEU A 85 -10.34 5.45 9.10
CA LEU A 85 -10.53 6.25 10.31
C LEU A 85 -12.00 6.19 10.77
N PRO A 86 -12.28 6.08 12.08
CA PRO A 86 -13.64 6.10 12.59
C PRO A 86 -14.30 7.46 12.30
N VAL A 87 -15.50 7.42 11.72
CA VAL A 87 -16.27 8.63 11.37
C VAL A 87 -16.86 9.32 12.62
N ASN A 88 -16.81 8.68 13.80
CA ASN A 88 -17.08 9.30 15.09
C ASN A 88 -16.57 8.39 16.23
N ILE A 89 -15.84 8.96 17.19
CA ILE A 89 -15.22 8.22 18.31
C ILE A 89 -16.26 7.77 19.36
N ASP A 90 -17.48 8.30 19.31
CA ASP A 90 -18.55 8.03 20.29
C ASP A 90 -19.56 6.95 19.87
N THR A 91 -19.40 6.36 18.69
CA THR A 91 -20.28 5.28 18.20
C THR A 91 -19.53 3.96 18.21
N GLU A 92 -20.02 2.99 18.98
CA GLU A 92 -19.57 1.60 18.88
C GLU A 92 -19.62 1.16 17.40
N ILE A 93 -18.47 0.76 16.87
CA ILE A 93 -18.36 0.26 15.50
C ILE A 93 -19.06 -1.11 15.47
N ASP A 94 -20.22 -1.17 14.84
CA ASP A 94 -20.96 -2.41 14.60
C ASP A 94 -20.25 -3.25 13.52
N ASP A 95 -20.21 -4.58 13.69
CA ASP A 95 -19.64 -5.54 12.73
C ASP A 95 -20.24 -5.35 11.32
N SER A 96 -21.50 -4.93 11.23
CA SER A 96 -22.17 -4.64 9.96
C SER A 96 -21.55 -3.46 9.18
N GLN A 97 -20.97 -2.49 9.89
CA GLN A 97 -20.27 -1.35 9.30
C GLN A 97 -18.92 -1.80 8.74
N ILE A 98 -18.20 -2.65 9.46
CA ILE A 98 -16.93 -3.24 9.01
C ILE A 98 -17.13 -4.03 7.72
N ASP A 99 -18.16 -4.88 7.65
CA ASP A 99 -18.50 -5.63 6.44
C ASP A 99 -18.84 -4.72 5.25
N THR A 100 -19.48 -3.58 5.51
CA THR A 100 -19.80 -2.59 4.48
C THR A 100 -18.53 -1.94 3.95
N VAL A 101 -17.61 -1.53 4.82
CA VAL A 101 -16.30 -1.00 4.43
C VAL A 101 -15.54 -2.02 3.58
N LYS A 102 -15.46 -3.28 4.02
CA LYS A 102 -14.79 -4.37 3.30
C LYS A 102 -15.35 -4.54 1.88
N LYS A 103 -16.68 -4.58 1.73
CA LYS A 103 -17.35 -4.69 0.43
C LYS A 103 -17.09 -3.48 -0.48
N VAL A 104 -16.98 -2.28 0.09
CA VAL A 104 -16.67 -1.08 -0.69
C VAL A 104 -15.23 -1.12 -1.20
N VAL A 105 -14.26 -1.53 -0.38
CA VAL A 105 -12.85 -1.65 -0.82
C VAL A 105 -12.66 -2.77 -1.84
N GLN A 106 -13.42 -3.87 -1.72
CA GLN A 106 -13.44 -4.95 -2.71
C GLN A 106 -13.88 -4.51 -4.12
N GLN A 107 -14.42 -3.30 -4.29
CA GLN A 107 -14.67 -2.74 -5.64
C GLN A 107 -13.37 -2.49 -6.44
N LEU A 108 -12.21 -2.46 -5.77
CA LEU A 108 -10.90 -2.43 -6.42
C LEU A 108 -10.54 -3.76 -7.09
N GLU A 109 -11.20 -4.87 -6.74
CA GLU A 109 -10.97 -6.16 -7.40
C GLU A 109 -11.33 -6.07 -8.89
N ASN A 110 -10.50 -6.69 -9.72
CA ASN A 110 -10.57 -6.65 -11.17
C ASN A 110 -10.37 -5.26 -11.79
N LYS A 111 -9.85 -4.28 -11.02
CA LYS A 111 -9.38 -3.00 -11.57
C LYS A 111 -7.89 -3.07 -11.88
N GLU A 112 -7.51 -2.50 -13.01
CA GLU A 112 -6.11 -2.26 -13.36
C GLU A 112 -5.52 -1.12 -12.51
N LEU A 113 -4.30 -1.30 -12.02
CA LEU A 113 -3.51 -0.23 -11.41
C LEU A 113 -2.94 0.67 -12.50
N ILE A 114 -3.38 1.91 -12.55
CA ILE A 114 -3.01 2.89 -13.58
C ILE A 114 -1.77 3.68 -13.18
N ASP A 115 -1.64 4.00 -11.89
CA ASP A 115 -0.51 4.75 -11.39
C ASP A 115 -0.30 4.52 -9.88
N LEU A 116 0.92 4.76 -9.43
CA LEU A 116 1.31 4.75 -8.03
C LEU A 116 2.18 5.98 -7.76
N GLN A 117 1.66 6.90 -6.98
CA GLN A 117 2.27 8.19 -6.71
C GLN A 117 2.63 8.31 -5.23
N ILE A 118 3.82 8.84 -4.97
CA ILE A 118 4.29 9.17 -3.62
C ILE A 118 4.51 10.67 -3.57
N ASP A 119 4.01 11.30 -2.51
CA ASP A 119 4.33 12.66 -2.13
C ASP A 119 5.31 12.61 -0.96
N ASP A 120 6.57 12.99 -1.20
CA ASP A 120 7.62 12.97 -0.19
C ASP A 120 7.40 13.94 0.98
N HIS A 121 6.58 14.99 0.81
CA HIS A 121 6.35 15.99 1.86
C HIS A 121 5.49 15.42 2.98
N ASN A 122 4.47 14.64 2.61
CA ASN A 122 3.50 14.06 3.54
C ASN A 122 3.65 12.54 3.68
N ILE A 123 4.60 11.94 2.96
CA ILE A 123 4.78 10.48 2.84
C ILE A 123 3.47 9.82 2.38
N SER A 124 2.61 10.57 1.69
CA SER A 124 1.33 10.06 1.23
C SER A 124 1.54 9.18 0.01
N LEU A 125 0.77 8.10 -0.07
CA LEU A 125 0.82 7.16 -1.19
C LEU A 125 -0.55 7.07 -1.83
N THR A 126 -0.63 7.32 -3.12
CA THR A 126 -1.88 7.18 -3.90
C THR A 126 -1.73 6.07 -4.93
N LEU A 127 -2.57 5.05 -4.82
CA LEU A 127 -2.76 4.05 -5.86
C LEU A 127 -3.98 4.47 -6.69
N LEU A 128 -3.76 4.72 -7.98
CA LEU A 128 -4.80 5.08 -8.93
C LEU A 128 -5.20 3.84 -9.74
N PHE A 129 -6.49 3.56 -9.80
CA PHE A 129 -7.05 2.41 -10.49
C PHE A 129 -8.00 2.82 -11.62
N GLN A 130 -8.23 1.88 -12.54
CA GLN A 130 -9.18 2.04 -13.63
C GLN A 130 -10.57 2.46 -13.11
N GLY A 131 -11.20 3.42 -13.77
CA GLY A 131 -12.51 3.95 -13.37
C GLY A 131 -12.43 5.07 -12.33
N ASP A 132 -11.27 5.74 -12.24
CA ASP A 132 -11.00 6.89 -11.36
C ASP A 132 -11.10 6.55 -9.87
N TYR A 133 -10.83 5.29 -9.52
CA TYR A 133 -10.71 4.85 -8.15
C TYR A 133 -9.34 5.22 -7.60
N LYS A 134 -9.29 5.76 -6.38
CA LYS A 134 -8.05 6.19 -5.72
C LYS A 134 -8.02 5.63 -4.29
N LEU A 135 -7.02 4.82 -3.99
CA LEU A 135 -6.69 4.46 -2.61
C LEU A 135 -5.55 5.36 -2.15
N ILE A 136 -5.82 6.19 -1.16
CA ILE A 136 -4.89 7.17 -0.61
C ILE A 136 -4.52 6.72 0.79
N LEU A 137 -3.23 6.55 1.05
CA LEU A 137 -2.68 6.31 2.38
C LEU A 137 -2.16 7.63 2.93
N GLU A 138 -2.58 7.96 4.15
CA GLU A 138 -2.22 9.18 4.86
C GLU A 138 -1.55 8.78 6.19
N PRO A 139 -0.21 8.61 6.21
CA PRO A 139 0.51 8.30 7.43
C PRO A 139 0.37 9.37 8.50
N ASP A 140 0.25 8.94 9.76
CA ASP A 140 0.44 9.85 10.89
C ASP A 140 1.94 10.12 11.07
N LEU A 141 2.36 11.34 10.72
CA LEU A 141 3.75 11.78 10.84
C LEU A 141 4.20 11.95 12.30
N GLN A 142 3.26 11.94 13.26
CA GLN A 142 3.56 11.97 14.69
C GLN A 142 3.66 10.57 15.30
N ASP A 143 3.31 9.52 14.54
CA ASP A 143 3.45 8.14 15.02
C ASP A 143 4.93 7.79 15.22
N ASP A 144 5.29 7.51 16.48
CA ASP A 144 6.63 7.15 16.92
C ASP A 144 6.80 5.63 17.14
N SER A 145 5.81 4.83 16.72
CA SER A 145 5.83 3.37 16.82
C SER A 145 7.05 2.72 16.16
N GLY A 146 7.69 3.43 15.21
CA GLY A 146 8.79 2.92 14.41
C GLY A 146 8.36 1.86 13.39
N LEU A 147 7.05 1.67 13.19
CA LEU A 147 6.50 0.74 12.22
C LEU A 147 6.56 1.33 10.81
N ALA A 148 6.72 0.46 9.81
CA ALA A 148 6.54 0.85 8.41
C ALA A 148 5.09 1.25 8.16
N TYR A 149 4.90 2.32 7.37
CA TYR A 149 3.61 2.78 6.92
C TYR A 149 3.01 1.82 5.89
N TRP A 150 3.81 1.32 4.96
CA TRP A 150 3.35 0.33 4.00
C TRP A 150 4.48 -0.57 3.56
N GLU A 151 4.12 -1.71 3.01
CA GLU A 151 5.04 -2.69 2.47
C GLU A 151 4.59 -3.20 1.11
N LEU A 152 5.55 -3.52 0.25
CA LEU A 152 5.34 -4.09 -1.06
C LEU A 152 6.23 -5.32 -1.21
N PHE A 153 5.60 -6.49 -1.22
CA PHE A 153 6.24 -7.74 -1.64
C PHE A 153 6.31 -7.77 -3.16
N MET A 154 7.50 -8.06 -3.67
CA MET A 154 7.81 -8.04 -5.10
C MET A 154 8.03 -9.45 -5.64
N PRO A 155 7.87 -9.67 -6.97
CA PRO A 155 8.11 -10.97 -7.59
C PRO A 155 9.54 -11.51 -7.44
N THR A 156 10.49 -10.64 -7.08
CA THR A 156 11.90 -10.96 -6.86
C THR A 156 12.21 -11.46 -5.45
N ASP A 157 11.19 -11.85 -4.67
CA ASP A 157 11.31 -12.21 -3.25
C ASP A 157 11.98 -11.10 -2.40
N GLN A 158 11.71 -9.86 -2.78
CA GLN A 158 12.12 -8.67 -2.03
C GLN A 158 10.90 -7.98 -1.43
N VAL A 159 11.10 -7.31 -0.32
CA VAL A 159 10.10 -6.47 0.34
C VAL A 159 10.63 -5.05 0.38
N LEU A 160 9.91 -4.13 -0.23
CA LEU A 160 10.08 -2.70 -0.03
C LEU A 160 9.20 -2.29 1.16
N THR A 161 9.79 -1.69 2.19
CA THR A 161 9.03 -1.07 3.28
C THR A 161 9.37 0.42 3.35
N VAL A 162 8.36 1.23 3.64
CA VAL A 162 8.49 2.69 3.77
C VAL A 162 7.82 3.12 5.06
N GLY A 163 8.51 3.94 5.84
CA GLY A 163 8.08 4.34 7.18
C GLY A 163 8.50 5.77 7.55
N PRO A 164 8.41 6.11 8.85
CA PRO A 164 8.63 7.46 9.37
C PRO A 164 9.96 8.07 8.92
N GLY A 165 9.95 9.38 8.68
CA GLY A 165 11.15 10.14 8.29
C GLY A 165 11.69 9.80 6.89
N LEU A 166 10.83 9.27 6.00
CA LEU A 166 11.18 8.73 4.68
C LEU A 166 12.24 7.63 4.78
N PHE A 167 12.27 6.90 5.90
CA PHE A 167 13.05 5.68 5.99
C PHE A 167 12.43 4.65 5.05
N TRP A 168 13.25 4.08 4.19
CA TRP A 168 12.85 2.99 3.32
C TRP A 168 13.93 1.92 3.31
N GLU A 169 13.51 0.68 3.17
CA GLU A 169 14.41 -0.45 2.99
C GLU A 169 13.86 -1.41 1.94
N CYS A 170 14.77 -2.00 1.18
CA CYS A 170 14.46 -3.09 0.25
C CYS A 170 15.33 -4.29 0.63
N LYS A 171 14.70 -5.35 1.15
CA LYS A 171 15.39 -6.55 1.67
C LYS A 171 14.80 -7.82 1.07
N SER A 172 15.60 -8.87 0.97
CA SER A 172 15.09 -10.20 0.65
C SER A 172 14.13 -10.68 1.75
N SER A 173 13.05 -11.38 1.35
CA SER A 173 12.05 -11.92 2.28
C SER A 173 12.50 -13.21 2.99
N HIS A 174 13.78 -13.59 2.86
CA HIS A 174 14.39 -14.83 3.35
C HIS A 174 15.75 -14.60 4.01
#